data_AF-A0A4Y6IA42-F1
#
_entry.id   AF-A0A4Y6IA42-F1
#
_cell.length_a   1.000
_cell.length_b   1.000
_cell.length_c   1.000
_cell.angle_alpha   90.00
_cell.angle_beta   90.00
_cell.angle_gamma   90.00
#
_symmetry.space_group_name_H-M   'P 1'
#
loop_
_entity.id
_entity.type
_entity.pdbx_description
1 polymer ?
#
loop_
_entity_poly.entity_id
_entity_poly.type
_entity_poly.pdbx_seq_one_letter_code
_entity_poly.pdbx_strand_id
1 'polypeptide(L)'
;MKFTHIVGYPIAISLSLGLGLVGAELMDAKLAASMPAPSILAEQSVDAIEIARLQQEVAMQQQEIEWLLRMVKAGLSGDMAGHMQAYRAKPSDNLAPQPSATAIAPIEDAKAKALRLQNAQAYVSRVQLADVALQKQALAEGWANEGQLADARRALWQQARDELTEAEYIHGLHGAQLPNVMLVSHASPELVTTAGVARGDVLLTINSVRVFSRDDMQRQLLNIDSSASVEVTLNQQGKTISLVVTDFNKNIEFYGDSIALDKMPILSN
;
A
#
# COMPACT_ATOMS: atom_id res chain seq x y z
N MET A 1 48.67 13.43 -16.31
CA MET A 1 47.42 12.70 -16.64
C MET A 1 47.76 11.22 -16.80
N LYS A 2 47.31 10.36 -15.87
CA LYS A 2 47.51 8.91 -15.91
C LYS A 2 46.14 8.25 -16.00
N PHE A 3 45.89 7.52 -17.09
CA PHE A 3 44.71 6.68 -17.25
C PHE A 3 44.99 5.31 -16.64
N THR A 4 44.18 4.92 -15.66
CA THR A 4 44.16 3.57 -15.09
C THR A 4 43.11 2.74 -15.81
N HIS A 5 43.54 1.62 -16.39
CA HIS A 5 42.70 0.59 -16.99
C HIS A 5 41.88 -0.14 -15.92
N ILE A 6 40.57 -0.28 -16.14
CA ILE A 6 39.69 -1.15 -15.36
C ILE A 6 39.63 -2.49 -16.09
N VAL A 7 40.08 -3.55 -15.41
CA VAL A 7 40.04 -4.94 -15.85
C VAL A 7 38.67 -5.52 -15.49
N GLY A 8 37.92 -5.94 -16.52
CA GLY A 8 36.64 -6.64 -16.35
C GLY A 8 36.86 -8.12 -16.08
N TYR A 9 36.19 -8.64 -15.03
CA TYR A 9 36.09 -10.07 -14.76
C TYR A 9 34.76 -10.61 -15.29
N PRO A 10 34.74 -11.74 -16.02
CA PRO A 10 33.50 -12.42 -16.38
C PRO A 10 32.99 -13.24 -15.19
N ILE A 11 31.77 -12.95 -14.73
CA ILE A 11 31.03 -13.77 -13.77
C ILE A 11 30.26 -14.83 -14.55
N ALA A 12 30.63 -16.10 -14.37
CA ALA A 12 29.89 -17.24 -14.89
C ALA A 12 28.76 -17.60 -13.91
N ILE A 13 27.51 -17.56 -14.38
CA ILE A 13 26.33 -18.00 -13.64
C ILE A 13 26.03 -19.44 -14.06
N SER A 14 26.23 -20.39 -13.15
CA SER A 14 25.83 -21.79 -13.34
C SER A 14 24.39 -21.98 -12.88
N LEU A 15 23.49 -22.26 -13.82
CA LEU A 15 22.11 -22.70 -13.57
C LEU A 15 22.08 -24.23 -13.43
N SER A 16 21.72 -24.73 -12.26
CA SER A 16 21.41 -26.15 -12.04
C SER A 16 19.89 -26.36 -12.01
N LEU A 17 19.34 -26.92 -13.09
CA LEU A 17 17.98 -27.47 -13.14
C LEU A 17 17.97 -28.85 -12.46
N GLY A 18 17.31 -28.94 -11.31
CA GLY A 18 16.94 -30.22 -10.69
C GLY A 18 15.53 -30.62 -11.11
N LEU A 19 15.41 -31.58 -12.03
CA LEU A 19 14.14 -32.25 -12.37
C LEU A 19 13.88 -33.35 -11.32
N GLY A 20 12.99 -33.06 -10.36
CA GLY A 20 12.53 -34.04 -9.37
C GLY A 20 11.31 -34.79 -9.87
N LEU A 21 11.52 -36.05 -10.26
CA LEU A 21 10.52 -37.05 -10.61
C LEU A 21 9.81 -37.52 -9.32
N VAL A 22 8.50 -37.30 -9.18
CA VAL A 22 7.68 -37.93 -8.11
C VAL A 22 6.78 -38.98 -8.76
N GLY A 23 7.07 -40.23 -8.43
CA GLY A 23 6.32 -41.40 -8.86
C GLY A 23 4.95 -41.48 -8.20
N ALA A 24 3.96 -41.88 -8.99
CA ALA A 24 2.66 -42.30 -8.54
C ALA A 24 2.72 -43.78 -8.17
N GLU A 25 2.57 -44.10 -6.88
CA GLU A 25 2.20 -45.45 -6.45
C GLU A 25 0.68 -45.53 -6.28
N LEU A 26 0.08 -46.33 -7.16
CA LEU A 26 -1.23 -46.95 -6.99
C LEU A 26 -1.08 -48.11 -6.01
N MET A 27 -1.76 -48.03 -4.86
CA MET A 27 -2.06 -49.20 -4.04
C MET A 27 -3.55 -49.20 -3.70
N ASP A 28 -4.07 -50.40 -3.83
CA ASP A 28 -5.46 -50.79 -3.97
C ASP A 28 -6.11 -51.11 -2.62
N ALA A 29 -7.44 -51.21 -2.66
CA ALA A 29 -8.29 -52.03 -1.82
C ALA A 29 -8.54 -51.69 -0.33
N LYS A 30 -9.81 -51.29 -0.11
CA LYS A 30 -10.76 -51.84 0.86
C LYS A 30 -10.31 -51.95 2.32
N LEU A 31 -10.84 -51.06 3.15
CA LEU A 31 -11.38 -51.44 4.45
C LEU A 31 -12.63 -50.61 4.78
N ALA A 32 -13.74 -51.32 4.95
CA ALA A 32 -15.01 -50.78 5.39
C ALA A 32 -14.92 -50.42 6.89
N ALA A 33 -15.18 -49.16 7.21
CA ALA A 33 -15.47 -48.74 8.57
C ALA A 33 -16.55 -47.66 8.55
N SER A 34 -17.62 -47.96 9.29
CA SER A 34 -18.77 -47.12 9.61
C SER A 34 -18.41 -45.63 9.80
N MET A 35 -18.98 -44.77 8.96
CA MET A 35 -19.03 -43.33 9.20
C MET A 35 -20.48 -42.89 9.42
N PRO A 36 -20.75 -42.07 10.46
CA PRO A 36 -22.04 -41.42 10.61
C PRO A 36 -22.28 -40.47 9.44
N ALA A 37 -23.52 -40.47 8.94
CA ALA A 37 -23.96 -39.64 7.83
C ALA A 37 -23.54 -38.17 8.03
N PRO A 38 -22.77 -37.56 7.12
CA PRO A 38 -22.59 -36.12 7.13
C PRO A 38 -23.90 -35.51 6.64
N SER A 39 -24.56 -34.76 7.52
CA SER A 39 -25.59 -33.79 7.14
C SER A 39 -24.92 -32.71 6.28
N ILE A 40 -24.88 -32.94 4.96
CA ILE A 40 -24.45 -31.95 3.97
C ILE A 40 -25.71 -31.29 3.42
N LEU A 41 -25.58 -30.00 3.13
CA LEU A 41 -26.52 -29.09 2.45
C LEU A 41 -27.43 -28.27 3.36
N ALA A 42 -26.80 -27.47 4.23
CA ALA A 42 -27.24 -26.08 4.33
C ALA A 42 -26.70 -25.37 3.07
N GLU A 43 -27.55 -25.26 2.04
CA GLU A 43 -27.31 -24.42 0.89
C GLU A 43 -27.04 -22.99 1.38
N GLN A 44 -25.77 -22.57 1.33
CA GLN A 44 -25.46 -21.15 1.25
C GLN A 44 -26.00 -20.69 -0.10
N SER A 45 -27.24 -20.20 -0.11
CA SER A 45 -27.77 -19.45 -1.24
C SER A 45 -26.89 -18.22 -1.41
N VAL A 46 -25.89 -18.32 -2.27
CA VAL A 46 -25.12 -17.15 -2.72
C VAL A 46 -26.16 -16.19 -3.30
N ASP A 47 -26.30 -15.03 -2.66
CA ASP A 47 -27.31 -14.04 -3.02
C ASP A 47 -27.19 -13.74 -4.51
N ALA A 48 -28.24 -14.01 -5.29
CA ALA A 48 -28.24 -13.81 -6.75
C ALA A 48 -27.88 -12.36 -7.14
N ILE A 49 -28.11 -11.42 -6.23
CA ILE A 49 -27.73 -10.01 -6.32
C ILE A 49 -26.20 -9.84 -6.29
N GLU A 50 -25.51 -10.57 -5.42
CA GLU A 50 -24.06 -10.52 -5.28
C GLU A 50 -23.36 -11.14 -6.50
N ILE A 51 -23.91 -12.26 -7.03
CA ILE A 51 -23.41 -12.85 -8.27
C ILE A 51 -23.56 -11.88 -9.44
N ALA A 52 -24.71 -11.22 -9.58
CA ALA A 52 -24.95 -10.25 -10.64
C ALA A 52 -23.98 -9.05 -10.55
N ARG A 53 -23.71 -8.56 -9.33
CA ARG A 53 -22.74 -7.49 -9.08
C ARG A 53 -21.32 -7.92 -9.45
N LEU A 54 -20.89 -9.10 -9.00
CA LEU A 54 -19.55 -9.63 -9.30
C LEU A 54 -19.37 -9.87 -10.80
N GLN A 55 -20.41 -10.35 -11.51
CA GLN A 55 -20.39 -10.48 -12.96
C GLN A 55 -20.26 -9.12 -13.67
N GLN A 56 -20.95 -8.09 -13.18
CA GLN A 56 -20.83 -6.73 -13.71
C GLN A 56 -19.42 -6.15 -13.48
N GLU A 57 -18.82 -6.41 -12.32
CA GLU A 57 -17.46 -5.98 -12.00
C GLU A 57 -16.42 -6.69 -12.88
N VAL A 58 -16.55 -8.01 -13.07
CA VAL A 58 -15.68 -8.77 -13.97
C VAL A 58 -15.80 -8.26 -15.41
N ALA A 59 -17.01 -7.94 -15.88
CA ALA A 59 -17.21 -7.38 -17.22
C ALA A 59 -16.53 -6.00 -17.37
N MET A 60 -16.59 -5.15 -16.34
CA MET A 60 -15.91 -3.86 -16.33
C MET A 60 -14.39 -4.03 -16.36
N GLN A 61 -13.85 -4.95 -15.55
CA GLN A 61 -12.42 -5.23 -15.51
C GLN A 61 -11.90 -5.82 -16.83
N GLN A 62 -12.67 -6.70 -17.48
CA GLN A 62 -12.31 -7.23 -18.80
C GLN A 62 -12.27 -6.13 -19.87
N GLN A 63 -13.22 -5.19 -19.82
CA GLN A 63 -13.24 -4.03 -20.71
C GLN A 63 -12.02 -3.13 -20.50
N GLU A 64 -11.62 -2.91 -19.24
CA GLU A 64 -10.43 -2.14 -18.89
C GLU A 64 -9.14 -2.83 -19.34
N ILE A 65 -9.03 -4.15 -19.16
CA ILE A 65 -7.87 -4.93 -19.63
C ILE A 65 -7.76 -4.87 -21.15
N GLU A 66 -8.86 -5.09 -21.87
CA GLU A 66 -8.86 -5.00 -23.34
C GLU A 66 -8.42 -3.61 -23.81
N TRP A 67 -8.85 -2.59 -23.08
CA TRP A 67 -8.51 -1.21 -23.34
C TRP A 67 -7.01 -0.92 -23.14
N LEU A 68 -6.44 -1.35 -22.01
CA LEU A 68 -5.01 -1.23 -21.72
C LEU A 68 -4.16 -1.97 -22.77
N LEU A 69 -4.60 -3.17 -23.20
CA LEU A 69 -3.93 -3.93 -24.25
C LEU A 69 -3.92 -3.20 -25.59
N ARG A 70 -5.04 -2.54 -25.96
CA ARG A 70 -5.08 -1.70 -27.18
C ARG A 70 -4.14 -0.50 -27.07
N MET A 71 -4.04 0.12 -25.90
CA MET A 71 -3.13 1.24 -25.65
C MET A 71 -1.67 0.82 -25.75
N VAL A 72 -1.30 -0.32 -25.16
CA VAL A 72 0.06 -0.87 -25.28
C VAL A 72 0.39 -1.22 -26.74
N LYS A 73 -0.55 -1.85 -27.45
CA LYS A 73 -0.37 -2.17 -28.88
C LYS A 73 -0.17 -0.91 -29.74
N ALA A 74 -0.90 0.17 -29.44
CA ALA A 74 -0.76 1.45 -30.11
C ALA A 74 0.58 2.15 -29.82
N GLY A 75 1.06 2.06 -28.58
CA GLY A 75 2.39 2.53 -28.20
C GLY A 75 3.50 1.79 -28.96
N LEU A 76 3.36 0.47 -29.10
CA LEU A 76 4.29 -0.37 -29.87
C LEU A 76 4.25 -0.09 -31.37
N SER A 77 3.12 0.37 -31.92
CA SER A 77 2.99 0.71 -33.35
C SER A 77 3.42 2.15 -33.70
N GLY A 78 3.83 2.95 -32.72
CA GLY A 78 4.30 4.33 -32.94
C GLY A 78 3.21 5.35 -33.28
N ASP A 79 1.93 5.00 -33.15
CA ASP A 79 0.78 5.85 -33.49
C ASP A 79 -0.02 6.25 -32.24
N MET A 80 0.68 6.82 -31.24
CA MET A 80 0.03 7.31 -30.02
C MET A 80 -0.82 8.58 -30.28
N ALA A 81 -0.47 9.37 -31.30
CA ALA A 81 -1.13 10.64 -31.59
C ALA A 81 -2.54 10.45 -32.18
N GLY A 82 -2.72 9.50 -33.10
CA GLY A 82 -4.04 9.16 -33.65
C GLY A 82 -4.98 8.56 -32.60
N HIS A 83 -4.43 7.74 -31.69
CA HIS A 83 -5.22 7.14 -30.63
C HIS A 83 -5.70 8.15 -29.58
N MET A 84 -4.85 9.11 -29.16
CA MET A 84 -5.21 10.23 -28.27
C MET A 84 -6.35 11.11 -28.82
N GLN A 85 -6.47 11.24 -30.15
CA GLN A 85 -7.59 11.97 -30.76
C GLN A 85 -8.89 11.16 -30.75
N ALA A 86 -8.83 9.83 -30.98
CA ALA A 86 -9.98 8.95 -30.81
C ALA A 86 -10.49 8.94 -29.35
N TYR A 87 -9.60 9.16 -28.36
CA TYR A 87 -9.96 9.31 -26.95
C TYR A 87 -10.80 10.54 -26.63
N ARG A 88 -10.45 11.69 -27.22
CA ARG A 88 -11.20 12.93 -27.00
C ARG A 88 -12.56 12.96 -27.71
N ALA A 89 -12.74 12.12 -28.73
CA ALA A 89 -13.95 12.10 -29.55
C ALA A 89 -15.09 11.24 -28.97
N LYS A 90 -14.93 10.62 -27.79
CA LYS A 90 -16.05 9.89 -27.17
C LYS A 90 -17.09 10.88 -26.66
N PRO A 91 -18.38 10.74 -27.05
CA PRO A 91 -19.45 11.51 -26.45
C PRO A 91 -19.52 11.13 -24.96
N SER A 92 -19.61 12.14 -24.10
CA SER A 92 -20.02 11.96 -22.70
C SER A 92 -21.45 11.46 -22.71
N ASP A 93 -21.63 10.14 -22.63
CA ASP A 93 -22.97 9.55 -22.55
C ASP A 93 -23.69 10.10 -21.32
N ASN A 94 -24.81 10.76 -21.62
CA ASN A 94 -25.85 11.28 -20.74
C ASN A 94 -25.83 10.70 -19.32
N LEU A 95 -25.32 11.50 -18.38
CA LEU A 95 -25.71 11.41 -16.97
C LEU A 95 -27.21 11.68 -16.89
N ALA A 96 -28.01 10.62 -16.78
CA ALA A 96 -29.43 10.74 -16.46
C ALA A 96 -29.62 11.56 -15.18
N PRO A 97 -30.69 12.38 -15.07
CA PRO A 97 -30.96 13.16 -13.86
C PRO A 97 -31.08 12.24 -12.65
N GLN A 98 -30.22 12.45 -11.66
CA GLN A 98 -30.31 11.80 -10.35
C GLN A 98 -31.71 12.06 -9.76
N PRO A 99 -32.44 11.01 -9.33
CA PRO A 99 -33.65 11.20 -8.55
C PRO A 99 -33.27 11.86 -7.22
N SER A 100 -33.98 12.95 -6.90
CA SER A 100 -33.78 13.74 -5.69
C SER A 100 -33.87 12.87 -4.44
N ALA A 101 -32.86 13.02 -3.58
CA ALA A 101 -32.71 12.32 -2.32
C ALA A 101 -33.98 12.44 -1.45
N THR A 102 -34.58 11.29 -1.14
CA THR A 102 -35.48 11.17 0.00
C THR A 102 -34.62 10.78 1.20
N ALA A 103 -34.63 11.61 2.24
CA ALA A 103 -33.89 11.37 3.47
C ALA A 103 -34.40 10.08 4.16
N ILE A 104 -33.54 9.08 4.25
CA ILE A 104 -33.76 7.86 5.04
C ILE A 104 -32.68 7.82 6.14
N ALA A 105 -33.14 7.52 7.36
CA ALA A 105 -32.38 7.51 8.62
C ALA A 105 -31.33 6.36 8.70
N PRO A 106 -30.43 6.35 9.70
CA PRO A 106 -29.03 5.90 9.59
C PRO A 106 -28.81 4.42 9.93
N ILE A 107 -29.22 3.51 9.05
CA ILE A 107 -28.94 2.06 9.19
C ILE A 107 -28.08 1.52 8.03
N GLU A 108 -27.99 2.25 6.91
CA GLU A 108 -27.13 1.89 5.76
C GLU A 108 -25.64 2.22 5.93
N ASP A 109 -25.28 2.92 7.00
CA ASP A 109 -23.96 3.54 7.16
C ASP A 109 -22.85 2.50 7.39
N ALA A 110 -23.14 1.40 8.08
CA ALA A 110 -22.14 0.37 8.37
C ALA A 110 -21.72 -0.43 7.12
N LYS A 111 -22.67 -0.78 6.25
CA LYS A 111 -22.38 -1.49 4.99
C LYS A 111 -21.66 -0.58 4.00
N ALA A 112 -22.08 0.67 3.88
CA ALA A 112 -21.41 1.66 3.06
C ALA A 112 -19.97 1.90 3.54
N LYS A 113 -19.76 2.05 4.86
CA LYS A 113 -18.44 2.18 5.46
C LYS A 113 -17.55 0.96 5.21
N ALA A 114 -18.07 -0.25 5.41
CA ALA A 114 -17.31 -1.48 5.16
C ALA A 114 -16.87 -1.59 3.69
N LEU A 115 -17.77 -1.27 2.75
CA LEU A 115 -17.45 -1.25 1.33
C LEU A 115 -16.37 -0.21 1.00
N ARG A 116 -16.42 0.99 1.60
CA ARG A 116 -15.38 2.01 1.43
C ARG A 116 -14.02 1.55 1.94
N LEU A 117 -13.98 0.92 3.11
CA LEU A 117 -12.73 0.36 3.67
C LEU A 117 -12.14 -0.75 2.81
N GLN A 118 -13.00 -1.62 2.25
CA GLN A 118 -12.59 -2.65 1.29
C GLN A 118 -12.03 -2.04 0.00
N ASN A 119 -12.71 -1.02 -0.54
CA ASN A 119 -12.25 -0.30 -1.72
C ASN A 119 -10.91 0.41 -1.46
N ALA A 120 -10.70 0.96 -0.27
CA ALA A 120 -9.43 1.58 0.12
C ALA A 120 -8.27 0.57 0.17
N GLN A 121 -8.51 -0.63 0.70
CA GLN A 121 -7.51 -1.71 0.65
C GLN A 121 -7.16 -2.10 -0.79
N ALA A 122 -8.17 -2.34 -1.63
CA ALA A 122 -7.95 -2.67 -3.04
C ALA A 122 -7.18 -1.54 -3.77
N TYR A 123 -7.50 -0.28 -3.45
CA TYR A 123 -6.81 0.88 -4.00
C TYR A 123 -5.33 0.92 -3.57
N VAL A 124 -5.02 0.79 -2.28
CA VAL A 124 -3.62 0.76 -1.79
C VAL A 124 -2.85 -0.41 -2.38
N SER A 125 -3.45 -1.59 -2.53
CA SER A 125 -2.81 -2.73 -3.22
C SER A 125 -2.47 -2.41 -4.68
N ARG A 126 -3.33 -1.70 -5.41
CA ARG A 126 -3.03 -1.24 -6.77
C ARG A 126 -1.87 -0.24 -6.80
N VAL A 127 -1.84 0.70 -5.85
CA VAL A 127 -0.73 1.65 -5.69
C VAL A 127 0.60 0.93 -5.43
N GLN A 128 0.59 -0.11 -4.59
CA GLN A 128 1.77 -0.93 -4.33
C GLN A 128 2.26 -1.67 -5.59
N LEU A 129 1.34 -2.23 -6.39
CA LEU A 129 1.69 -2.85 -7.67
C LEU A 129 2.28 -1.83 -8.65
N ALA A 130 1.71 -0.61 -8.69
CA ALA A 130 2.24 0.49 -9.50
C ALA A 130 3.64 0.93 -9.03
N ASP A 131 3.91 0.98 -7.72
CA ASP A 131 5.24 1.27 -7.17
C ASP A 131 6.26 0.22 -7.61
N VAL A 132 5.93 -1.07 -7.53
CA VAL A 132 6.81 -2.16 -8.01
C VAL A 132 7.04 -2.06 -9.52
N ALA A 133 6.02 -1.72 -10.31
CA ALA A 133 6.16 -1.52 -11.75
C ALA A 133 7.10 -0.32 -12.06
N LEU A 134 6.93 0.79 -11.33
CA LEU A 134 7.76 1.98 -11.43
C LEU A 134 9.24 1.68 -11.12
N GLN A 135 9.51 0.92 -10.07
CA GLN A 135 10.88 0.49 -9.72
C GLN A 135 11.51 -0.37 -10.82
N LYS A 136 10.75 -1.31 -11.39
CA LYS A 136 11.23 -2.15 -12.51
C LYS A 136 11.53 -1.30 -13.75
N GLN A 137 10.68 -0.32 -14.06
CA GLN A 137 10.91 0.60 -15.16
C GLN A 137 12.18 1.43 -14.92
N ALA A 138 12.36 1.99 -13.72
CA ALA A 138 13.54 2.76 -13.38
C ALA A 138 14.84 1.96 -13.46
N LEU A 139 14.80 0.67 -13.10
CA LEU A 139 15.93 -0.24 -13.26
C LEU A 139 16.22 -0.53 -14.74
N ALA A 140 15.19 -0.71 -15.56
CA ALA A 140 15.33 -0.96 -16.99
C ALA A 140 15.88 0.25 -17.76
N GLU A 141 15.48 1.46 -17.35
CA GLU A 141 15.87 2.72 -17.99
C GLU A 141 17.12 3.36 -17.37
N GLY A 142 17.63 2.83 -16.25
CA GLY A 142 18.90 3.21 -15.64
C GLY A 142 18.85 4.39 -14.65
N TRP A 143 17.67 4.95 -14.36
CA TRP A 143 17.50 6.07 -13.43
C TRP A 143 17.10 5.64 -12.01
N ALA A 144 17.12 4.35 -11.68
CA ALA A 144 16.78 3.84 -10.34
C ALA A 144 17.67 4.39 -9.21
N ASN A 145 18.92 4.74 -9.50
CA ASN A 145 19.87 5.31 -8.52
C ASN A 145 19.74 6.83 -8.39
N GLU A 146 18.93 7.47 -9.23
CA GLU A 146 18.75 8.91 -9.24
C GLU A 146 17.63 9.33 -8.28
N GLY A 147 17.62 10.60 -7.87
CA GLY A 147 16.52 11.17 -7.07
C GLY A 147 15.15 11.06 -7.76
N GLN A 148 15.14 10.87 -9.09
CA GLN A 148 13.93 10.72 -9.91
C GLN A 148 13.02 9.57 -9.43
N LEU A 149 13.58 8.41 -9.06
CA LEU A 149 12.78 7.28 -8.53
C LEU A 149 12.16 7.63 -7.19
N ALA A 150 12.92 8.24 -6.30
CA ALA A 150 12.40 8.67 -5.01
C ALA A 150 11.25 9.68 -5.18
N ASP A 151 11.37 10.63 -6.11
CA ASP A 151 10.35 11.64 -6.39
C ASP A 151 9.09 11.05 -7.04
N ALA A 152 9.25 10.14 -8.02
CA ALA A 152 8.12 9.48 -8.68
C ALA A 152 7.34 8.57 -7.73
N ARG A 153 8.04 7.78 -6.90
CA ARG A 153 7.40 6.97 -5.84
C ARG A 153 6.66 7.84 -4.85
N ARG A 154 7.27 8.97 -4.45
CA ARG A 154 6.64 9.93 -3.55
C ARG A 154 5.37 10.52 -4.13
N ALA A 155 5.38 10.93 -5.40
CA ALA A 155 4.20 11.47 -6.07
C ALA A 155 3.06 10.44 -6.11
N LEU A 156 3.38 9.18 -6.43
CA LEU A 156 2.41 8.08 -6.46
C LEU A 156 1.74 7.87 -5.09
N TRP A 157 2.53 7.78 -4.02
CA TRP A 157 1.98 7.59 -2.66
C TRP A 157 1.30 8.84 -2.10
N GLN A 158 1.73 10.03 -2.51
CA GLN A 158 1.04 11.27 -2.14
C GLN A 158 -0.35 11.34 -2.78
N GLN A 159 -0.46 11.01 -4.07
CA GLN A 159 -1.74 10.92 -4.75
C GLN A 159 -2.68 9.95 -4.03
N ALA A 160 -2.18 8.79 -3.61
CA ALA A 160 -2.97 7.81 -2.86
C ALA A 160 -3.49 8.36 -1.52
N ARG A 161 -2.67 9.18 -0.84
CA ARG A 161 -3.04 9.85 0.41
C ARG A 161 -4.07 10.97 0.19
N ASP A 162 -4.02 11.65 -0.94
CA ASP A 162 -4.93 12.76 -1.26
C ASP A 162 -6.31 12.25 -1.74
N GLU A 163 -6.35 11.05 -2.35
CA GLU A 163 -7.60 10.42 -2.84
C GLU A 163 -8.39 9.70 -1.73
N LEU A 164 -7.74 9.25 -0.67
CA LEU A 164 -8.36 8.53 0.44
C LEU A 164 -8.46 9.41 1.69
N THR A 165 -9.51 9.21 2.50
CA THR A 165 -9.52 9.79 3.85
C THR A 165 -8.42 9.15 4.70
N GLU A 166 -7.96 9.82 5.76
CA GLU A 166 -6.90 9.28 6.63
C GLU A 166 -7.23 7.89 7.18
N ALA A 167 -8.47 7.68 7.63
CA ALA A 167 -8.93 6.38 8.13
C ALA A 167 -8.93 5.29 7.05
N GLU A 168 -9.35 5.61 5.82
CA GLU A 168 -9.33 4.70 4.67
C GLU A 168 -7.89 4.38 4.26
N TYR A 169 -7.01 5.37 4.23
CA TYR A 169 -5.60 5.21 3.90
C TYR A 169 -4.88 4.31 4.90
N ILE A 170 -5.04 4.57 6.20
CA ILE A 170 -4.51 3.75 7.30
C ILE A 170 -5.00 2.30 7.20
N HIS A 171 -6.29 2.11 6.97
CA HIS A 171 -6.90 0.79 6.83
C HIS A 171 -6.33 0.06 5.60
N GLY A 172 -6.18 0.78 4.48
CA GLY A 172 -5.60 0.25 3.26
C GLY A 172 -4.14 -0.18 3.43
N LEU A 173 -3.32 0.64 4.09
CA LEU A 173 -1.94 0.29 4.44
C LEU A 173 -1.89 -0.97 5.31
N HIS A 174 -2.73 -1.06 6.34
CA HIS A 174 -2.80 -2.24 7.20
C HIS A 174 -3.21 -3.50 6.43
N GLY A 175 -4.23 -3.39 5.58
CA GLY A 175 -4.69 -4.50 4.73
C GLY A 175 -3.64 -4.97 3.72
N ALA A 176 -2.71 -4.09 3.33
CA ALA A 176 -1.55 -4.40 2.48
C ALA A 176 -0.30 -4.82 3.29
N GLN A 177 -0.39 -4.95 4.62
CA GLN A 177 0.73 -5.23 5.52
C GLN A 177 1.88 -4.21 5.40
N LEU A 178 1.55 -2.97 5.05
CA LEU A 178 2.49 -1.86 5.00
C LEU A 178 2.54 -1.14 6.35
N PRO A 179 3.69 -0.56 6.72
CA PRO A 179 3.79 0.25 7.92
C PRO A 179 2.84 1.44 7.87
N ASN A 180 2.07 1.62 8.94
CA ASN A 180 1.14 2.74 9.11
C ASN A 180 1.28 3.45 10.47
N VAL A 181 2.19 2.96 11.31
CA VAL A 181 2.67 3.65 12.51
C VAL A 181 4.19 3.58 12.57
N MET A 182 4.77 4.57 13.23
CA MET A 182 6.19 4.60 13.57
C MET A 182 6.33 4.44 15.08
N LEU A 183 7.06 3.42 15.51
CA LEU A 183 7.27 3.07 16.92
C LEU A 183 8.69 3.41 17.33
N VAL A 184 8.87 3.92 18.55
CA VAL A 184 10.20 4.15 19.14
C VAL A 184 10.89 2.80 19.31
N SER A 185 12.01 2.62 18.62
CA SER A 185 12.93 1.49 18.81
C SER A 185 13.86 1.76 19.99
N HIS A 186 14.49 2.93 19.94
CA HIS A 186 15.53 3.36 20.86
C HIS A 186 15.42 4.87 21.10
N ALA A 187 15.75 5.29 22.32
CA ALA A 187 15.82 6.69 22.70
C ALA A 187 17.05 6.89 23.60
N SER A 188 17.66 8.08 23.52
CA SER A 188 18.82 8.42 24.33
C SER A 188 18.49 8.42 25.82
N PRO A 189 19.46 8.14 26.70
CA PRO A 189 19.22 8.14 28.15
C PRO A 189 18.62 9.45 28.67
N GLU A 190 18.96 10.58 28.05
CA GLU A 190 18.41 11.89 28.38
C GLU A 190 16.91 11.94 28.09
N LEU A 191 16.44 11.51 26.90
CA LEU A 191 15.01 11.49 26.57
C LEU A 191 14.23 10.50 27.45
N VAL A 192 14.83 9.36 27.77
CA VAL A 192 14.23 8.36 28.67
C VAL A 192 14.04 8.92 30.09
N THR A 193 15.04 9.65 30.60
CA THR A 193 15.01 10.16 31.99
C THR A 193 14.19 11.44 32.14
N THR A 194 14.24 12.34 31.16
CA THR A 194 13.58 13.65 31.23
C THR A 194 12.12 13.63 30.75
N ALA A 195 11.86 12.97 29.63
CA ALA A 195 10.55 12.92 28.98
C ALA A 195 9.86 11.56 29.14
N GLY A 196 10.53 10.58 29.77
CA GLY A 196 9.97 9.25 30.00
C GLY A 196 9.86 8.41 28.73
N VAL A 197 10.47 8.82 27.60
CA VAL A 197 10.30 8.15 26.31
C VAL A 197 10.70 6.68 26.42
N ALA A 198 9.82 5.78 25.99
CA ALA A 198 10.00 4.36 26.09
C ALA A 198 9.94 3.67 24.72
N ARG A 199 10.54 2.48 24.64
CA ARG A 199 10.40 1.63 23.44
C ARG A 199 8.94 1.25 23.25
N GLY A 200 8.44 1.39 22.03
CA GLY A 200 7.04 1.13 21.66
C GLY A 200 6.13 2.35 21.75
N ASP A 201 6.61 3.51 22.20
CA ASP A 201 5.87 4.76 22.07
C ASP A 201 5.63 5.07 20.58
N VAL A 202 4.45 5.59 20.24
CA VAL A 202 4.05 5.81 18.83
C VAL A 202 4.37 7.25 18.44
N LEU A 203 5.15 7.43 17.38
CA LEU A 203 5.32 8.73 16.75
C LEU A 203 4.04 9.14 16.03
N LEU A 204 3.53 10.31 16.41
CA LEU A 204 2.32 10.88 15.82
C LEU A 204 2.68 11.96 14.80
N THR A 205 3.44 12.97 15.21
CA THR A 205 3.78 14.10 14.35
C THR A 205 5.24 14.53 14.51
N ILE A 206 5.76 15.14 13.45
CA ILE A 206 7.01 15.88 13.44
C ILE A 206 6.69 17.28 12.93
N ASN A 207 7.03 18.32 13.70
CA ASN A 207 6.71 19.71 13.40
C ASN A 207 5.23 19.90 13.02
N SER A 208 4.32 19.31 13.81
CA SER A 208 2.87 19.30 13.58
C SER A 208 2.40 18.56 12.31
N VAL A 209 3.29 17.91 11.55
CA VAL A 209 2.91 17.10 10.38
C VAL A 209 2.82 15.63 10.76
N ARG A 210 1.68 14.99 10.45
CA ARG A 210 1.42 13.57 10.68
C ARG A 210 2.40 12.68 9.90
N VAL A 211 2.99 11.70 10.59
CA VAL A 211 3.97 10.74 10.06
C VAL A 211 3.39 9.32 10.15
N PHE A 212 3.32 8.60 9.02
CA PHE A 212 2.86 7.21 8.99
C PHE A 212 3.98 6.22 8.69
N SER A 213 4.98 6.67 7.95
CA SER A 213 6.06 5.83 7.43
C SER A 213 7.44 6.45 7.68
N ARG A 214 8.47 5.64 7.49
CA ARG A 214 9.87 6.10 7.53
C ARG A 214 10.15 7.14 6.44
N ASP A 215 9.54 7.00 5.27
CA ASP A 215 9.72 7.94 4.17
C ASP A 215 9.07 9.30 4.49
N ASP A 216 7.92 9.31 5.18
CA ASP A 216 7.34 10.55 5.72
C ASP A 216 8.28 11.24 6.71
N MET A 217 8.83 10.46 7.65
CA MET A 217 9.76 10.96 8.66
C MET A 217 11.01 11.57 8.00
N GLN A 218 11.64 10.84 7.09
CA GLN A 218 12.83 11.32 6.38
C GLN A 218 12.54 12.60 5.58
N ARG A 219 11.36 12.72 4.97
CA ARG A 219 10.95 13.96 4.28
C ARG A 219 10.87 15.15 5.21
N GLN A 220 10.26 14.98 6.39
CA GLN A 220 10.16 16.07 7.37
C GLN A 220 11.55 16.52 7.84
N LEU A 221 12.53 15.61 7.85
CA LEU A 221 13.89 15.88 8.31
C LEU A 221 14.83 16.34 7.19
N LEU A 222 14.47 16.19 5.90
CA LEU A 222 15.38 16.41 4.77
C LEU A 222 15.94 17.84 4.72
N ASN A 223 15.13 18.83 5.07
CA ASN A 223 15.49 20.25 5.04
C ASN A 223 15.89 20.82 6.41
N ILE A 224 15.98 19.95 7.42
CA ILE A 224 16.33 20.34 8.77
C ILE A 224 17.81 20.02 8.98
N ASP A 225 18.59 21.01 9.41
CA ASP A 225 19.97 20.78 9.78
C ASP A 225 20.06 19.65 10.81
N SER A 226 21.03 18.76 10.67
CA SER A 226 21.10 17.57 11.52
C SER A 226 21.27 17.88 13.01
N SER A 227 21.74 19.08 13.37
CA SER A 227 21.87 19.60 14.73
C SER A 227 20.68 20.45 15.20
N ALA A 228 19.72 20.75 14.31
CA ALA A 228 18.57 21.57 14.66
C ALA A 228 17.61 20.82 15.60
N SER A 229 16.83 21.60 16.35
CA SER A 229 15.77 21.10 17.21
C SER A 229 14.52 20.80 16.39
N VAL A 230 13.92 19.64 16.63
CA VAL A 230 12.71 19.18 15.96
C VAL A 230 11.62 18.95 17.00
N GLU A 231 10.42 19.48 16.77
CA GLU A 231 9.27 19.19 17.62
C GLU A 231 8.66 17.85 17.22
N VAL A 232 8.46 16.97 18.20
CA VAL A 232 7.97 15.62 18.01
C VAL A 232 6.81 15.41 18.97
N THR A 233 5.71 14.87 18.46
CA THR A 233 4.60 14.43 19.31
C THR A 233 4.53 12.92 19.31
N LEU A 234 4.61 12.31 20.49
CA LEU A 234 4.50 10.87 20.71
C LEU A 234 3.21 10.53 21.46
N ASN A 235 2.69 9.34 21.24
CA ASN A 235 1.70 8.72 22.11
C ASN A 235 2.40 7.70 23.00
N GLN A 236 2.42 7.99 24.29
CA GLN A 236 2.94 7.13 25.33
C GLN A 236 1.77 6.55 26.13
N GLN A 237 1.48 5.26 25.93
CA GLN A 237 0.43 4.54 26.67
C GLN A 237 -0.93 5.25 26.69
N GLY A 238 -1.33 5.84 25.56
CA GLY A 238 -2.58 6.58 25.42
C GLY A 238 -2.49 8.08 25.77
N LYS A 239 -1.35 8.56 26.27
CA LYS A 239 -1.12 9.98 26.55
C LYS A 239 -0.27 10.61 25.46
N THR A 240 -0.72 11.74 24.94
CA THR A 240 0.06 12.54 24.00
C THR A 240 1.12 13.34 24.76
N ILE A 241 2.38 13.22 24.35
CA ILE A 241 3.50 14.02 24.85
C ILE A 241 4.15 14.76 23.69
N SER A 242 4.45 16.04 23.88
CA SER A 242 5.19 16.86 22.90
C SER A 242 6.57 17.16 23.45
N LEU A 243 7.59 16.94 22.63
CA LEU A 243 8.99 17.03 23.03
C LEU A 243 9.83 17.65 21.91
N VAL A 244 10.84 18.40 22.29
CA VAL A 244 11.79 19.03 21.35
C VAL A 244 13.08 18.24 21.39
N VAL A 245 13.47 17.65 20.27
CA VAL A 245 14.67 16.81 20.14
C VAL A 245 15.72 17.53 19.31
N THR A 246 16.88 17.80 19.90
CA THR A 246 18.10 18.20 19.17
C THR A 246 18.78 16.95 18.62
N ASP A 247 19.54 17.09 17.53
CA ASP A 247 20.26 15.95 16.93
C ASP A 247 19.35 14.72 16.70
N PHE A 248 18.16 14.92 16.10
CA PHE A 248 17.07 13.93 16.05
C PHE A 248 17.53 12.50 15.73
N ASN A 249 18.30 12.32 14.65
CA ASN A 249 18.74 11.00 14.19
C ASN A 249 19.74 10.30 15.14
N LYS A 250 20.34 11.00 16.11
CA LYS A 250 21.24 10.40 17.11
C LYS A 250 20.52 10.06 18.41
N ASN A 251 19.45 10.80 18.72
CA ASN A 251 18.79 10.72 20.02
C ASN A 251 17.57 9.81 20.01
N ILE A 252 16.98 9.54 18.85
CA ILE A 252 15.79 8.68 18.77
C ILE A 252 15.78 7.89 17.45
N GLU A 253 15.42 6.61 17.55
CA GLU A 253 15.29 5.71 16.41
C GLU A 253 13.89 5.14 16.35
N PHE A 254 13.37 5.00 15.13
CA PHE A 254 12.03 4.47 14.89
C PHE A 254 12.03 3.28 13.92
N TYR A 255 11.08 2.38 14.14
CA TYR A 255 10.73 1.30 13.23
C TYR A 255 9.26 1.41 12.82
N GLY A 256 8.95 0.96 11.61
CA GLY A 256 7.58 0.93 11.12
C GLY A 256 6.88 -0.38 11.51
N ASP A 257 5.62 -0.29 11.89
CA ASP A 257 4.74 -1.45 12.11
C ASP A 257 3.37 -1.22 11.48
N SER A 258 2.62 -2.30 11.30
CA SER A 258 1.28 -2.30 10.72
C SER A 258 0.25 -2.62 11.80
N ILE A 259 -0.52 -1.61 12.21
CA ILE A 259 -1.53 -1.72 13.27
C ILE A 259 -2.92 -1.43 12.70
N ALA A 260 -3.90 -2.23 13.09
CA ALA A 260 -5.30 -2.03 12.71
C ALA A 260 -5.86 -0.72 13.26
N LEU A 261 -6.81 -0.11 12.54
CA LEU A 261 -7.38 1.20 12.87
C LEU A 261 -7.99 1.26 14.28
N ASP A 262 -8.63 0.18 14.73
CA ASP A 262 -9.23 0.04 16.06
C ASP A 262 -8.22 0.00 17.21
N LYS A 263 -6.97 -0.34 16.89
CA LYS A 263 -5.84 -0.40 17.84
C LYS A 263 -4.95 0.83 17.77
N MET A 264 -5.23 1.77 16.88
CA MET A 264 -4.41 2.97 16.76
C MET A 264 -4.61 3.92 17.94
N PRO A 265 -3.52 4.55 18.44
CA PRO A 265 -3.64 5.61 19.40
C PRO A 265 -4.37 6.80 18.75
N ILE A 266 -5.56 7.11 19.27
CA ILE A 266 -6.37 8.22 18.79
C ILE A 266 -5.67 9.52 19.17
N LEU A 267 -5.43 10.39 18.18
CA LEU A 267 -5.13 11.79 18.44
C LEU A 267 -6.37 12.40 19.09
N SER A 268 -6.33 12.59 20.40
CA SER A 268 -7.32 13.41 21.09
C SER A 268 -7.06 14.85 20.66
N ASN A 269 -7.87 15.37 19.73
CA ASN A 269 -7.89 16.80 19.39
C ASN A 269 -8.36 17.63 20.59
#